data_AF-A0A7W5J2T8-F1
#
_entry.id   AF-A0A7W5J2T8-F1
#
_cell.length_a   1.000
_cell.length_b   1.000
_cell.length_c   1.000
_cell.angle_alpha   90.00
_cell.angle_beta   90.00
_cell.angle_gamma   90.00
#
_symmetry.space_group_name_H-M   'P 1'
#
loop_
_entity.id
_entity.type
_entity.pdbx_description
1 polymer ?
#
loop_
_entity_poly.entity_id
_entity_poly.type
_entity_poly.pdbx_seq_one_letter_code
_entity_poly.pdbx_strand_id
1 'polypeptide(L)' 'MARNRVLAVAASLGFLALVSFNAAAGWQGTWHYYDEEGVLVGSWTAGCGAADGRWGVVTDNKVFIQGCRDES' A
#
# COMPACT_ATOMS: atom_id res chain seq x y z
N MET A 1 14.68 -32.26 -30.31
CA MET A 1 15.18 -31.47 -29.15
C MET A 1 14.64 -30.04 -29.09
N ALA A 2 14.51 -29.31 -30.21
CA ALA A 2 14.05 -27.90 -30.18
C ALA A 2 12.62 -27.70 -29.63
N ARG A 3 11.69 -28.59 -29.95
CA ARG A 3 10.27 -28.49 -29.52
C ARG A 3 10.09 -28.55 -28.00
N ASN A 4 10.89 -29.38 -27.31
CA ASN A 4 10.84 -29.48 -25.84
C ASN A 4 11.47 -28.25 -25.17
N ARG A 5 12.43 -27.58 -25.82
CA ARG A 5 13.01 -26.32 -25.32
C ARG A 5 12.02 -25.17 -25.38
N VAL A 6 11.24 -25.07 -26.46
CA VAL A 6 10.19 -24.05 -26.60
C VAL A 6 9.10 -24.21 -25.52
N LEU A 7 8.66 -25.44 -25.27
CA LEU A 7 7.67 -25.73 -24.22
C LEU A 7 8.20 -25.40 -22.82
N ALA A 8 9.47 -25.69 -22.53
CA ALA A 8 10.09 -25.36 -21.25
C ALA A 8 10.19 -23.85 -21.03
N VAL A 9 10.54 -23.08 -22.06
CA VAL A 9 10.60 -21.60 -22.00
C VAL A 9 9.20 -21.01 -21.82
N ALA A 10 8.19 -21.52 -22.53
CA ALA A 10 6.81 -21.04 -22.37
C ALA A 10 6.26 -21.32 -20.96
N ALA A 11 6.55 -22.50 -20.40
CA ALA A 11 6.13 -22.85 -19.04
C ALA A 11 6.80 -21.98 -17.97
N SER A 12 8.08 -21.66 -18.14
CA SER A 12 8.82 -20.81 -17.19
C SER A 12 8.39 -19.34 -17.25
N LEU A 13 8.10 -18.82 -18.45
CA LEU A 13 7.50 -17.49 -18.60
C LEU A 13 6.07 -17.42 -18.02
N GLY A 14 5.27 -18.48 -18.18
CA GLY A 14 3.96 -18.59 -17.53
C GLY A 14 4.04 -18.57 -16.01
N PHE A 15 5.02 -19.29 -15.43
CA PHE A 15 5.23 -19.28 -13.98
C PHE A 15 5.69 -17.91 -13.45
N LEU A 16 6.59 -17.23 -14.16
CA LEU A 16 7.05 -15.88 -13.79
C LEU A 16 5.92 -14.83 -13.85
N ALA A 17 4.98 -14.96 -14.80
CA ALA A 17 3.81 -14.10 -14.87
C ALA A 17 2.88 -14.28 -13.65
N LEU A 18 2.76 -15.50 -13.11
CA LEU A 18 1.91 -15.78 -11.94
C LEU A 18 2.49 -15.24 -10.62
N VAL A 19 3.82 -15.18 -10.46
CA VAL A 19 4.44 -14.60 -9.26
C VAL A 19 4.48 -13.08 -9.24
N SER A 20 4.21 -12.42 -10.38
CA SER A 20 4.31 -10.96 -10.52
C SER A 20 3.16 -10.17 -9.87
N PHE A 21 2.08 -10.82 -9.43
CA PHE A 21 0.89 -10.15 -8.88
C PHE A 21 0.78 -10.18 -7.35
N ASN A 22 1.88 -10.36 -6.62
CA ASN A 22 1.91 -10.20 -5.16
C ASN A 22 2.36 -8.79 -4.72
N ALA A 23 2.07 -7.77 -5.52
CA ALA A 23 1.90 -6.44 -4.96
C ALA A 23 0.56 -6.45 -4.23
N ALA A 24 0.54 -7.03 -3.03
CA ALA A 24 -0.50 -6.70 -2.08
C ALA A 24 -0.41 -5.17 -1.93
N ALA A 25 -1.32 -4.46 -2.59
CA ALA A 25 -1.67 -3.11 -2.22
C ALA A 25 -2.28 -3.24 -0.82
N GLY A 26 -1.42 -3.45 0.18
CA GLY A 26 -1.79 -3.34 1.56
C GLY A 26 -2.28 -1.91 1.70
N TRP A 27 -3.50 -1.74 2.17
CA TRP A 27 -4.05 -0.41 2.50
C TRP A 27 -3.35 0.14 3.75
N GLN A 28 -2.07 -0.20 3.93
CA GLN A 28 -1.21 0.21 5.00
C GLN A 28 -0.77 1.63 4.72
N GLY A 29 -1.22 2.54 5.56
CA GLY A 29 -0.96 3.94 5.33
C GLY A 29 -1.63 4.82 6.35
N THR A 30 -1.27 6.09 6.26
CA THR A 30 -1.72 7.11 7.18
C THR A 30 -2.44 8.19 6.38
N TRP A 31 -3.70 8.41 6.75
CA TRP A 31 -4.45 9.59 6.33
C TRP A 31 -4.10 10.75 7.24
N HIS A 32 -3.84 11.92 6.65
CA HIS A 32 -3.66 13.18 7.33
C HIS A 32 -4.83 14.10 6.96
N TYR A 33 -5.50 14.66 7.96
CA TYR A 33 -6.66 15.53 7.78
C TYR A 33 -6.28 16.96 8.14
N TYR A 34 -6.62 17.89 7.26
CA TYR A 34 -6.28 19.30 7.38
C TYR A 34 -7.54 20.17 7.46
N ASP A 35 -7.46 21.32 8.11
CA ASP A 35 -8.50 22.35 8.04
C ASP A 35 -8.43 23.15 6.73
N GLU A 36 -9.21 24.23 6.64
CA GLU A 36 -9.28 25.08 5.44
C GLU A 36 -8.01 25.90 5.25
N GLU A 37 -7.31 26.22 6.34
CA GLU A 37 -6.04 26.93 6.40
C GLU A 37 -4.82 26.03 6.12
N GLY A 38 -5.02 24.70 6.06
CA GLY A 38 -3.99 23.72 5.77
C GLY A 38 -3.21 23.22 7.01
N VAL A 39 -3.75 23.43 8.21
CA VAL A 39 -3.18 22.93 9.47
C VAL A 39 -3.63 21.50 9.72
N LEU A 40 -2.73 20.64 10.20
CA LEU A 40 -3.04 19.24 10.52
C LEU A 40 -3.95 19.18 11.75
N VAL A 41 -5.18 18.68 11.57
CA VAL A 41 -6.21 18.58 12.62
C VAL A 41 -6.57 17.15 12.99
N GLY A 42 -6.06 16.16 12.25
CA GLY A 42 -6.25 14.76 12.58
C GLY A 42 -5.40 13.81 11.75
N SER A 43 -5.38 12.55 12.14
CA SER A 43 -4.75 11.48 11.36
C SER A 43 -5.38 10.12 11.63
N TRP A 44 -5.29 9.22 10.66
CA TRP A 44 -5.71 7.83 10.80
C TRP A 44 -4.71 6.89 10.11
N THR A 45 -4.02 6.08 10.90
CA THR A 45 -3.16 4.99 10.43
C THR A 45 -3.93 3.67 10.46
N ALA A 46 -3.86 2.93 9.35
CA ALA A 46 -4.44 1.60 9.21
C ALA A 46 -3.44 0.65 8.57
N GLY A 47 -3.51 -0.64 8.91
CA GLY A 47 -2.69 -1.69 8.30
C GLY A 47 -1.25 -1.78 8.83
N CYS A 48 -0.98 -1.17 9.98
CA CYS A 48 0.33 -1.05 10.63
C CYS A 48 0.40 -1.73 12.01
N GLY A 49 -0.66 -2.40 12.45
CA GLY A 49 -0.65 -3.18 13.69
C GLY A 49 -0.62 -2.30 14.93
N ALA A 50 0.49 -2.29 15.67
CA ALA A 50 0.60 -1.52 16.92
C ALA A 50 0.50 0.00 16.69
N ALA A 51 0.94 0.48 15.53
CA ALA A 51 0.86 1.88 15.13
C ALA A 51 -0.53 2.26 14.55
N ASP A 52 -1.47 1.31 14.45
CA ASP A 52 -2.84 1.62 14.01
C ASP A 52 -3.53 2.51 15.04
N GLY A 53 -4.17 3.56 14.56
CA GLY A 53 -4.77 4.53 15.45
C GLY A 53 -5.34 5.72 14.71
N ARG A 54 -6.30 6.38 15.36
CA ARG A 54 -6.95 7.58 14.83
C ARG A 54 -6.99 8.64 15.91
N TRP A 55 -6.70 9.88 15.53
CA TRP A 55 -6.83 11.04 16.41
C TRP A 55 -7.37 12.24 15.64
N GLY A 56 -7.92 13.20 16.37
CA GLY A 56 -8.36 14.49 15.83
C GLY A 56 -9.65 14.43 15.00
N VAL A 57 -9.79 15.40 14.11
CA VAL A 57 -10.99 15.61 13.28
C VAL A 57 -10.78 15.02 11.89
N VAL A 58 -11.84 14.45 11.32
CA VAL A 58 -11.84 14.02 9.92
C VAL A 58 -12.47 15.09 9.06
N THR A 59 -11.72 15.51 8.06
CA THR A 59 -12.11 16.52 7.08
C THR A 59 -12.01 15.94 5.66
N ASP A 60 -12.59 16.63 4.69
CA ASP A 60 -12.47 16.26 3.27
C ASP A 60 -11.11 16.66 2.68
N ASN A 61 -10.46 17.68 3.25
CA ASN A 61 -9.09 18.06 2.92
C ASN A 61 -8.12 17.07 3.55
N LYS A 62 -7.81 15.98 2.84
CA LYS A 62 -6.99 14.88 3.35
C LYS A 62 -5.96 14.40 2.35
N VAL A 63 -4.84 13.90 2.89
CA VAL A 63 -3.75 13.29 2.11
C VAL A 63 -3.49 11.89 2.64
N PHE A 64 -3.37 10.92 1.74
CA PHE A 64 -2.93 9.58 2.07
C PHE A 64 -1.42 9.46 1.83
N ILE A 65 -0.70 9.00 2.84
CA ILE A 65 0.71 8.64 2.74
C ILE A 65 0.83 7.14 2.96
N GLN A 66 1.45 6.46 1.99
CA GLN A 66 1.74 5.05 2.12
C GLN A 66 2.87 4.87 3.15
N GLY A 67 2.60 4.08 4.19
CA GLY A 67 3.51 3.90 5.32
C GLY A 67 2.88 4.15 6.68
N CYS A 68 3.49 3.56 7.71
CA CYS A 68 3.05 3.67 9.08
C CYS A 68 3.50 5.00 9.68
N ARG A 69 2.67 5.59 10.55
CA ARG A 69 3.05 6.79 11.31
C ARG A 69 4.21 6.44 12.23
N ASP A 70 5.31 7.20 12.14
CA ASP A 70 6.38 7.13 13.14
C ASP A 70 5.85 7.60 14.49
N GLU A 71 6.08 6.80 15.53
CA GLU A 71 5.59 7.05 16.90
C GLU A 71 6.42 8.08 17.68
N SER A 72 7.41 8.72 17.03
CA SER A 72 8.39 9.63 17.64
C SER A 72 7.81 10.96 18.08
#